data_AF-A0A356TMJ8-F1
#
_entry.id   AF-A0A356TMJ8-F1
#
_cell.length_a   1.000
_cell.length_b   1.000
_cell.length_c   1.000
_cell.angle_alpha   90.00
_cell.angle_beta   90.00
_cell.angle_gamma   90.00
#
_symmetry.space_group_name_H-M   'P 1'
#
loop_
_entity.id
_entity.type
_entity.pdbx_description
1 polymer ?
#
loop_
_entity_poly.entity_id
_entity_poly.type
_entity_poly.pdbx_seq_one_letter_code
_entity_poly.pdbx_strand_id
1 'polypeptide(L)' 'LGRSPADAVASRRVHHQGDPDDVLVEEGLDPELVRGLGARGHLMTRVSNLAAVQLIRIDEDGLRPASDARTTGGVAGR' A
#
# COMPACT_ATOMS: atom_id res chain seq x y z
N LEU A 1 5.47 10.10 -6.45
CA LEU A 1 5.09 9.26 -7.62
C LEU A 1 3.91 9.81 -8.42
N GLY A 2 3.19 10.86 -7.96
CA GLY A 2 2.14 11.50 -8.77
C GLY A 2 0.99 10.58 -9.19
N ARG A 3 0.78 9.49 -8.44
CA ARG A 3 -0.20 8.43 -8.77
C ARG A 3 -1.63 8.96 -8.67
N SER A 4 -2.54 8.35 -9.42
CA SER A 4 -3.97 8.55 -9.18
C SER A 4 -4.35 8.02 -7.78
N PRO A 5 -5.45 8.48 -7.17
CA PRO A 5 -5.95 7.94 -5.90
C PRO A 5 -6.10 6.42 -5.93
N ALA A 6 -6.66 5.89 -7.01
CA ALA A 6 -6.84 4.45 -7.20
C ALA A 6 -5.49 3.71 -7.21
N ASP A 7 -4.50 4.20 -7.98
CA ASP A 7 -3.18 3.58 -8.06
C ASP A 7 -2.41 3.68 -6.72
N ALA A 8 -2.56 4.80 -6.01
CA ALA A 8 -1.93 5.00 -4.72
C ALA A 8 -2.49 4.01 -3.67
N VAL A 9 -3.81 3.85 -3.60
CA VAL A 9 -4.46 2.90 -2.69
C VAL A 9 -4.16 1.45 -3.06
N ALA A 10 -4.13 1.13 -4.36
CA ALA A 10 -3.86 -0.22 -4.86
C ALA A 10 -2.39 -0.65 -4.71
N SER A 11 -1.48 0.28 -4.52
CA SER A 11 -0.04 0.00 -4.37
C SER A 11 0.23 -1.02 -3.26
N ARG A 12 1.20 -1.91 -3.50
CA ARG A 12 1.66 -2.86 -2.49
C ARG A 12 2.39 -2.14 -1.36
N ARG A 13 2.18 -2.61 -0.14
CA ARG A 13 2.61 -1.94 1.10
C ARG A 13 3.71 -2.74 1.78
N VAL A 14 4.49 -2.01 2.57
CA VAL A 14 5.47 -2.56 3.52
C VAL A 14 5.28 -1.87 4.86
N HIS A 15 5.65 -2.54 5.95
CA HIS A 15 5.61 -1.99 7.30
C HIS A 15 6.77 -2.53 8.14
N HIS A 16 7.37 -1.68 8.97
CA HIS A 16 8.36 -2.06 9.99
C HIS A 16 8.10 -1.17 11.21
N GLN A 17 8.10 -1.76 12.41
CA GLN A 17 7.68 -1.09 13.65
C GLN A 17 8.75 -1.09 14.75
N GLY A 18 9.99 -1.42 14.41
CA GLY A 18 11.09 -1.56 15.37
C GLY A 18 11.14 -2.96 15.99
N ASP A 19 10.08 -3.35 16.71
CA ASP A 19 9.99 -4.66 17.38
C ASP A 19 8.64 -5.37 17.09
N PRO A 20 8.63 -6.64 16.61
CA PRO A 20 9.81 -7.40 16.16
C PRO A 20 10.56 -6.70 15.01
N ASP A 21 11.86 -6.99 14.89
CA ASP A 21 12.73 -6.43 13.84
C ASP A 21 12.55 -7.19 12.52
N ASP A 22 11.38 -7.03 11.91
CA ASP A 22 11.07 -7.55 10.59
C ASP A 22 10.25 -6.56 9.74
N VAL A 23 10.46 -6.64 8.42
CA VAL A 23 9.68 -5.88 7.44
C VAL A 23 8.51 -6.76 6.99
N LEU A 24 7.29 -6.37 7.34
CA LEU A 24 6.10 -6.96 6.75
C LEU A 24 5.99 -6.51 5.29
N VAL A 25 5.85 -7.46 4.38
CA VAL A 25 5.72 -7.22 2.94
C VAL A 25 4.45 -7.86 2.41
N GLU A 26 3.62 -7.08 1.70
CA GLU A 26 2.45 -7.66 1.03
C GLU A 26 2.84 -8.62 -0.09
N GLU A 27 2.01 -9.63 -0.31
CA GLU A 27 2.13 -10.50 -1.48
C GLU A 27 2.06 -9.71 -2.80
N GLY A 28 2.91 -10.10 -3.75
CA GLY A 28 3.01 -9.43 -5.05
C GLY A 28 3.78 -8.11 -5.03
N LEU A 29 4.50 -7.79 -3.94
CA LEU A 29 5.51 -6.73 -3.94
C LEU A 29 6.59 -7.03 -5.00
N ASP A 30 7.14 -5.97 -5.59
CA ASP A 30 8.20 -6.06 -6.58
C ASP A 30 9.36 -6.97 -6.11
N PRO A 31 9.67 -8.07 -6.85
CA PRO A 31 10.75 -8.98 -6.48
C PRO A 31 12.13 -8.32 -6.41
N GLU A 32 12.38 -7.27 -7.19
CA GLU A 32 13.65 -6.54 -7.13
C GLU A 32 13.77 -5.77 -5.81
N LEU A 33 12.69 -5.13 -5.36
CA LEU A 33 12.64 -4.47 -4.07
C LEU A 33 12.87 -5.47 -2.92
N VAL A 34 12.22 -6.63 -2.96
CA VAL A 34 12.41 -7.71 -1.96
C VAL A 34 13.88 -8.16 -1.92
N ARG A 35 14.51 -8.41 -3.08
CA ARG A 35 15.94 -8.75 -3.13
C ARG A 35 16.82 -7.64 -2.57
N GLY A 36 16.52 -6.38 -2.91
CA GLY A 36 17.25 -5.21 -2.46
C GLY A 36 17.16 -4.98 -0.94
N LEU A 37 16.03 -5.32 -0.32
CA LEU A 37 15.85 -5.30 1.13
C LEU A 37 16.64 -6.43 1.80
N GLY A 38 16.55 -7.66 1.27
CA GLY A 38 17.31 -8.79 1.78
C GLY A 38 18.83 -8.59 1.69
N ALA A 39 19.32 -8.01 0.58
CA ALA A 39 20.73 -7.67 0.41
C ALA A 39 21.25 -6.63 1.41
N ARG A 40 20.35 -5.84 2.02
CA ARG A 40 20.65 -4.87 3.08
C ARG A 40 20.54 -5.45 4.49
N GLY A 41 20.21 -6.74 4.63
CA GLY A 41 20.10 -7.44 5.90
C GLY A 41 18.71 -7.41 6.54
N HIS A 42 17.68 -6.90 5.85
CA HIS A 42 16.32 -6.91 6.40
C HIS A 42 15.73 -8.32 6.41
N LEU A 43 15.23 -8.74 7.57
CA LEU A 43 14.31 -9.86 7.69
C LEU A 43 12.94 -9.44 7.17
N MET A 44 12.25 -10.33 6.47
CA MET A 44 10.96 -10.01 5.85
C MET A 44 9.94 -11.11 6.11
N THR A 45 8.73 -10.71 6.47
CA THR A 45 7.57 -11.59 6.66
C THR A 45 6.51 -11.26 5.62
N ARG A 46 6.05 -12.26 4.87
CA ARG A 46 4.97 -12.08 3.88
C ARG A 46 3.61 -12.05 4.57
N VAL A 47 2.78 -11.09 4.20
CA VAL A 47 1.42 -10.94 4.70
C VAL A 47 0.43 -10.78 3.56
N SER A 48 -0.82 -11.23 3.75
CA SER A 48 -1.86 -11.13 2.73
C SER A 48 -2.24 -9.68 2.42
N ASN A 49 -2.30 -8.84 3.46
CA ASN A 49 -2.69 -7.44 3.37
C ASN A 49 -2.19 -6.63 4.56
N LEU A 50 -1.95 -5.33 4.33
CA LEU A 50 -1.60 -4.34 5.35
C LEU A 50 -2.55 -3.16 5.28
N ALA A 51 -3.20 -2.83 6.40
CA ALA A 51 -4.11 -1.70 6.55
C ALA A 51 -5.32 -1.68 5.59
N ALA A 52 -6.21 -0.71 5.82
CA ALA A 52 -7.36 -0.40 4.97
C ALA A 52 -7.37 1.10 4.71
N VAL A 53 -7.14 1.52 3.47
CA VAL A 53 -7.01 2.95 3.13
C VAL A 53 -8.23 3.44 2.37
N GLN A 54 -8.86 4.50 2.88
CA GLN A 54 -9.93 5.22 2.16
C GLN A 54 -9.40 6.63 1.90
N LEU A 55 -9.43 7.06 0.64
CA LEU A 55 -8.76 8.30 0.21
C LEU A 55 -9.69 9.15 -0.64
N ILE A 56 -9.66 10.46 -0.43
CA ILE A 56 -10.22 11.45 -1.34
C ILE A 56 -9.11 12.44 -1.65
N ARG A 57 -8.78 12.61 -2.94
CA ARG A 57 -7.97 13.74 -3.38
C ARG A 57 -8.89 14.86 -3.85
N ILE A 58 -8.59 16.09 -3.43
CA ILE A 58 -9.29 17.29 -3.85
C ILE A 58 -8.47 17.92 -4.98
N ASP A 59 -9.03 17.93 -6.18
CA ASP A 59 -8.47 18.58 -7.37
C ASP A 59 -9.29 19.85 -7.68
N GLU A 60 -8.81 20.74 -8.56
CA GLU A 60 -9.51 22.00 -8.90
C GLU A 60 -10.91 21.76 -9.51
N ASP A 61 -11.07 20.64 -10.22
CA ASP A 61 -12.28 20.24 -10.94
C ASP A 61 -13.20 19.31 -10.12
N GLY A 62 -12.83 18.94 -8.90
CA GLY A 62 -13.68 18.16 -8.00
C GLY A 62 -12.94 17.12 -7.15
N LEU A 63 -13.69 16.11 -6.71
CA LEU A 63 -13.22 15.08 -5.79
C LEU A 63 -12.83 13.80 -6.55
N ARG A 64 -11.72 13.19 -6.16
CA ARG A 64 -11.25 11.90 -6.68
C ARG A 64 -11.16 10.88 -5.55
N PRO A 65 -12.26 10.15 -5.24
CA PRO A 65 -12.28 9.14 -4.20
C PRO A 65 -11.63 7.82 -4.66
N ALA A 66 -11.07 7.07 -3.71
CA ALA A 66 -10.59 5.71 -3.90
C ALA A 66 -10.85 4.88 -2.63
N SER A 67 -11.38 3.67 -2.82
CA SER A 67 -11.57 2.66 -1.78
C SER A 67 -10.59 1.51 -1.97
N ASP A 68 -10.05 1.00 -0.87
CA ASP A 68 -9.13 -0.13 -0.87
C ASP A 68 -9.85 -1.44 -1.14
N ALA A 69 -9.49 -2.10 -2.25
CA ALA A 69 -10.01 -3.40 -2.65
C ALA A 69 -9.64 -4.55 -1.68
N ARG A 70 -8.76 -4.31 -0.71
CA ARG A 70 -8.53 -5.22 0.44
C ARG A 70 -9.71 -5.26 1.42
N THR A 71 -10.68 -4.37 1.25
CA THR A 71 -11.91 -4.29 2.05
C THR A 71 -13.14 -4.46 1.17
N THR A 72 -14.32 -4.60 1.77
CA THR A 72 -15.61 -4.67 1.05
C THR A 72 -16.22 -3.28 0.76
N GLY A 73 -15.48 -2.19 1.02
CA GLY A 73 -15.96 -0.82 0.84
C GLY A 73 -15.96 -0.37 -0.62
N GLY A 74 -16.75 0.66 -0.92
CA GLY A 74 -16.84 1.27 -2.25
C GLY A 74 -16.71 2.79 -2.18
N VAL A 75 -16.66 3.42 -3.35
CA VAL A 75 -16.71 4.89 -3.49
C VAL A 75 -18.13 5.34 -3.80
N ALA A 76 -18.53 6.49 -3.27
CA ALA A 76 -19.80 7.14 -3.58
C ALA A 76 -19.64 8.67 -3.49
N GLY A 77 -20.53 9.40 -4.16
CA GLY A 77 -20.45 10.86 -4.29
C GLY A 77 -20.15 11.31 -5.73
N ARG A 78 -20.25 12.61 -5.96
CA ARG A 78 -19.93 13.27 -7.23
C ARG A 78 -18.93 14.38 -6.99
#